data_AF-A0A068ZA83-F1
#
_entry.id   AF-A0A068ZA83-F1
#
_cell.length_a   1.000
_cell.length_b   1.000
_cell.length_c   1.000
_cell.angle_alpha   90.00
_cell.angle_beta   90.00
_cell.angle_gamma   90.00
#
_symmetry.space_group_name_H-M   'P 1'
#
loop_
_entity.id
_entity.type
_entity.pdbx_description
1 polymer ?
#
loop_
_entity_poly.entity_id
_entity_poly.type
_entity_poly.pdbx_seq_one_letter_code
_entity_poly.pdbx_strand_id
1 'polypeptide(L)'
;MSTIHFRIDDETKRLAIQAAERHKISLTELMRQRAEELAAEERQYQDGEHDVWLEQQITLAFSRYDAGESQFISNDEMNSHMDELKAQAERGKL
;
A
#
# COMPACT_ATOMS: atom_id res chain seq x y z
N MET A 1 9.09 5.37 -27.36
CA MET A 1 8.40 6.46 -26.65
C MET A 1 7.02 6.59 -27.26
N SER A 2 5.97 6.51 -26.43
CA SER A 2 4.57 6.66 -26.86
C SER A 2 4.07 8.02 -26.41
N THR A 3 3.31 8.72 -27.25
CA THR A 3 2.79 10.07 -26.96
C THR A 3 1.32 9.99 -26.58
N ILE A 4 0.95 10.66 -25.48
CA ILE A 4 -0.44 10.76 -25.01
C ILE A 4 -0.94 12.17 -25.30
N HIS A 5 -2.10 12.30 -25.95
CA HIS A 5 -2.75 13.58 -26.22
C HIS A 5 -3.95 13.74 -25.28
N PHE A 6 -3.97 14.82 -24.51
CA PHE A 6 -5.07 15.16 -23.62
C PHE A 6 -5.90 16.29 -24.20
N ARG A 7 -7.23 16.16 -24.11
CA ARG A 7 -8.16 17.27 -24.34
C ARG A 7 -8.62 17.80 -22.98
N ILE A 8 -8.23 19.03 -22.68
CA ILE A 8 -8.56 19.74 -21.43
C ILE A 8 -9.06 21.13 -21.77
N ASP A 9 -9.81 21.75 -20.88
CA ASP A 9 -10.21 23.15 -20.99
C ASP A 9 -9.03 24.11 -20.71
N ASP A 10 -9.18 25.34 -21.17
CA ASP A 10 -8.12 26.36 -21.08
C ASP A 10 -7.82 26.77 -19.64
N GLU A 11 -8.80 26.74 -18.73
CA GLU A 11 -8.59 27.08 -17.33
C GLU A 11 -7.75 26.00 -16.63
N THR A 12 -8.11 24.73 -16.81
CA THR A 12 -7.34 23.58 -16.31
C THR A 12 -5.91 23.60 -16.86
N LYS A 13 -5.74 23.90 -18.15
CA LYS A 13 -4.40 24.03 -18.75
C LYS A 13 -3.57 25.13 -18.05
N ARG A 14 -4.17 26.30 -17.80
CA ARG A 14 -3.49 27.41 -17.14
C ARG A 14 -3.08 27.05 -15.71
N LEU A 15 -3.98 26.44 -14.95
CA LEU A 15 -3.72 26.00 -13.58
C LEU A 15 -2.64 24.91 -13.53
N ALA A 16 -2.63 23.97 -14.47
CA ALA A 16 -1.62 22.92 -14.55
C ALA A 16 -0.21 23.50 -14.85
N ILE A 17 -0.12 24.51 -15.73
CA ILE A 17 1.14 25.23 -16.00
C ILE A 17 1.63 25.93 -14.72
N GLN A 18 0.74 26.64 -14.02
CA GLN A 18 1.08 27.34 -12.78
C GLN A 18 1.56 26.37 -11.69
N ALA A 19 0.96 25.18 -11.60
CA ALA A 19 1.41 24.14 -10.70
C ALA A 19 2.83 23.66 -11.07
N ALA A 20 3.11 23.41 -12.35
CA ALA A 20 4.43 23.01 -12.82
C ALA A 20 5.50 24.09 -12.52
N GLU A 21 5.18 25.37 -12.74
CA GLU A 21 6.05 26.51 -12.40
C GLU A 21 6.37 26.57 -10.91
N ARG A 22 5.39 26.34 -10.03
CA ARG A 22 5.60 26.28 -8.57
C ARG A 22 6.61 25.19 -8.18
N HIS A 23 6.61 24.07 -8.90
CA HIS A 23 7.55 22.96 -8.71
C HIS A 23 8.85 23.12 -9.52
N LYS A 24 9.01 24.23 -10.26
CA LYS A 24 10.17 24.53 -11.13
C LYS A 24 10.45 23.44 -12.18
N ILE A 25 9.41 22.77 -12.65
CA ILE A 25 9.49 21.73 -13.68
C ILE A 25 8.57 22.08 -14.86
N SER A 26 8.80 21.44 -16.02
CA SER A 26 7.92 21.63 -17.18
C SER A 26 6.59 20.90 -16.97
N LEU A 27 5.51 21.37 -17.63
CA LEU A 27 4.22 20.69 -17.58
C LEU A 27 4.32 19.24 -18.09
N THR A 28 5.10 19.01 -19.15
CA THR A 28 5.32 17.66 -19.70
C THR A 28 5.98 16.74 -18.68
N GLU A 29 6.97 17.25 -17.96
CA GLU A 29 7.67 16.49 -16.92
C GLU A 29 6.74 16.14 -15.75
N LEU A 30 5.95 17.12 -15.29
CA LEU A 30 4.94 16.89 -14.25
C LEU A 30 3.93 15.83 -14.69
N MET A 31 3.42 15.90 -15.92
CA MET A 31 2.46 14.93 -16.44
C MET A 31 3.07 13.55 -16.62
N ARG A 32 4.35 13.46 -17.01
CA ARG A 32 5.09 12.20 -17.09
C ARG A 32 5.21 11.55 -15.72
N GLN A 33 5.62 12.32 -14.70
CA GLN A 33 5.71 11.82 -13.33
C GLN A 33 4.35 11.33 -12.82
N ARG A 34 3.27 12.09 -13.07
CA ARG A 34 1.92 11.68 -12.68
C ARG A 34 1.46 10.40 -13.36
N ALA A 35 1.80 10.20 -14.64
CA ALA A 35 1.50 8.97 -15.35
C ALA A 35 2.28 7.77 -14.80
N GLU A 36 3.54 7.97 -14.38
CA GLU A 36 4.36 6.94 -13.73
C GLU A 36 3.83 6.57 -12.35
N GLU A 37 3.43 7.55 -11.54
CA GLU A 37 2.76 7.35 -10.24
C GLU A 37 1.48 6.53 -10.41
N LEU A 38 0.60 6.92 -11.34
CA LEU A 38 -0.64 6.20 -11.62
C LEU A 38 -0.39 4.75 -12.09
N ALA A 39 0.64 4.53 -12.91
CA ALA A 39 1.00 3.19 -13.36
C ALA A 39 1.56 2.33 -12.21
N ALA A 40 2.24 2.93 -11.23
CA ALA A 40 2.70 2.23 -10.04
C ALA A 40 1.54 1.85 -9.12
N GLU A 41 0.59 2.76 -8.89
CA GLU A 41 -0.63 2.48 -8.13
C GLU A 41 -1.45 1.35 -8.76
N GLU A 42 -1.63 1.38 -10.09
CA GLU A 42 -2.35 0.32 -10.82
C GLU A 42 -1.61 -1.02 -10.73
N ARG A 43 -0.27 -1.02 -10.80
CA ARG A 43 0.50 -2.26 -10.57
C ARG A 43 0.31 -2.78 -9.15
N GLN A 44 0.36 -1.93 -8.13
CA GLN A 44 0.10 -2.37 -6.75
C GLN A 44 -1.29 -2.96 -6.58
N TYR A 45 -2.29 -2.37 -7.25
CA TYR A 45 -3.65 -2.89 -7.26
C TYR A 45 -3.74 -4.26 -7.97
N GLN A 46 -3.12 -4.39 -9.14
CA GLN A 46 -3.13 -5.62 -9.94
C GLN A 46 -2.27 -6.75 -9.34
N ASP A 47 -1.13 -6.39 -8.76
CA ASP A 47 -0.20 -7.31 -8.12
C ASP A 47 -0.76 -7.86 -6.80
N GLY A 48 -1.89 -7.32 -6.33
CA GLY A 48 -2.62 -7.85 -5.19
C GLY A 48 -1.70 -8.01 -3.99
N GLU A 49 -0.82 -7.04 -3.70
CA GLU A 49 0.20 -7.19 -2.64
C GLU A 49 -0.40 -7.63 -1.30
N HIS A 50 -1.66 -7.26 -1.02
CA HIS A 50 -2.40 -7.76 0.12
C HIS A 50 -2.74 -9.27 0.03
N ASP A 51 -3.19 -9.73 -1.12
CA ASP A 51 -3.54 -11.13 -1.37
C ASP A 51 -2.29 -12.01 -1.38
N VAL A 52 -1.20 -11.56 -2.03
CA VAL A 52 0.08 -12.28 -2.06
C VAL A 52 0.69 -12.36 -0.66
N TRP A 53 0.66 -11.27 0.11
CA TRP A 53 1.14 -11.28 1.49
C TRP A 53 0.30 -12.21 2.37
N LEU A 54 -1.02 -12.16 2.23
CA LEU A 54 -1.93 -13.03 2.99
C LEU A 54 -1.73 -14.51 2.63
N GLU A 55 -1.60 -14.84 1.35
CA GLU A 55 -1.31 -16.20 0.88
C GLU A 55 0.02 -16.71 1.45
N GLN A 56 1.05 -15.86 1.53
CA GLN A 56 2.32 -16.22 2.16
C GLN A 56 2.17 -16.49 3.66
N GLN A 57 1.42 -15.65 4.39
CA GLN A 57 1.18 -15.87 5.83
C GLN A 57 0.38 -17.15 6.08
N ILE A 58 -0.64 -17.42 5.25
CA ILE A 58 -1.42 -18.66 5.30
C ILE A 58 -0.51 -19.87 5.05
N THR A 59 0.31 -19.82 3.99
CA THR A 59 1.25 -20.89 3.66
C THR A 59 2.23 -21.16 4.79
N LEU A 60 2.77 -20.11 5.42
CA LEU A 60 3.67 -20.23 6.57
C LEU A 60 2.96 -20.85 7.79
N ALA A 61 1.72 -20.47 8.06
CA ALA A 61 0.93 -21.04 9.14
C ALA A 61 0.69 -22.54 8.95
N PHE A 62 0.35 -22.97 7.73
CA PHE A 62 0.22 -24.39 7.40
C PHE A 62 1.56 -25.13 7.49
N SER A 63 2.66 -24.53 7.02
CA SER A 63 4.00 -25.13 7.16
C SER A 63 4.40 -25.36 8.62
N ARG A 64 4.06 -24.44 9.53
CA ARG A 64 4.30 -24.59 10.98
C ARG A 64 3.43 -25.68 11.59
N TYR A 65 2.20 -25.80 11.11
CA TYR A 65 1.30 -26.89 11.50
C TYR A 65 1.85 -28.25 11.09
N ASP A 66 2.28 -28.39 9.82
CA ASP A 66 2.84 -29.63 9.29
C ASP A 66 4.18 -30.00 9.98
N ALA A 67 4.97 -29.01 10.39
CA ALA A 67 6.20 -29.21 11.16
C ALA A 67 5.97 -29.54 12.65
N GLY A 68 4.73 -29.48 13.14
CA GLY A 68 4.40 -29.71 14.55
C GLY A 68 4.81 -28.56 15.48
N GLU A 69 5.11 -27.37 14.95
CA GLU A 69 5.49 -26.17 15.70
C GLU A 69 4.29 -25.32 16.13
N SER A 70 3.07 -25.73 15.76
CA SER A 70 1.83 -25.01 16.09
C SER A 70 1.33 -25.36 17.48
N GLN A 71 1.13 -24.33 18.31
CA GLN A 71 0.45 -24.44 19.61
C GLN A 71 -0.96 -23.89 19.50
N PHE A 72 -1.92 -24.69 19.97
CA PHE A 72 -3.33 -24.29 20.05
C PHE A 72 -3.62 -23.81 21.47
N ILE A 73 -4.17 -22.61 21.58
CA ILE A 73 -4.64 -22.05 22.84
C ILE A 73 -6.16 -21.94 22.81
N SER A 74 -6.78 -21.99 23.98
CA SER A 74 -8.22 -21.77 24.11
C SER A 74 -8.60 -20.32 23.81
N ASN A 75 -9.88 -20.09 23.50
CA ASN A 75 -10.41 -18.76 23.27
C ASN A 75 -10.20 -17.84 24.48
N ASP A 76 -10.32 -18.36 25.70
CA ASP A 76 -10.17 -17.57 26.93
C ASP A 76 -8.70 -17.19 27.19
N GLU A 77 -7.76 -18.09 26.90
CA GLU A 77 -6.32 -17.82 26.95
C GLU A 77 -5.91 -16.78 25.90
N MET A 78 -6.42 -16.91 24.67
CA MET A 78 -6.17 -15.95 23.59
C MET A 78 -6.66 -14.55 23.96
N ASN A 79 -7.88 -14.42 24.48
CA ASN A 79 -8.43 -13.13 24.88
C ASN A 79 -7.58 -12.48 25.99
N SER A 80 -7.19 -13.27 26.99
CA SER A 80 -6.34 -12.78 28.09
C SER A 80 -4.99 -12.29 27.58
N HIS A 81 -4.35 -13.03 26.66
CA HIS A 81 -3.07 -12.62 26.06
C HIS A 81 -3.18 -11.35 25.21
N MET A 82 -4.26 -11.22 24.44
CA MET A 82 -4.52 -10.03 23.62
C MET A 82 -4.80 -8.80 24.46
N ASP A 83 -5.49 -8.94 25.59
CA ASP A 83 -5.75 -7.84 26.51
C ASP A 83 -4.48 -7.36 27.21
N GLU A 84 -3.57 -8.28 27.57
CA GLU A 84 -2.24 -7.92 28.07
C GLU A 84 -1.40 -7.20 27.00
N LEU A 85 -1.41 -7.66 25.75
CA LEU A 85 -0.71 -7.02 24.65
C LEU A 85 -1.23 -5.60 24.38
N LYS A 86 -2.56 -5.41 24.35
CA LYS A 86 -3.18 -4.08 24.21
C LYS A 86 -2.75 -3.16 25.35
N ALA A 87 -2.77 -3.65 26.59
CA ALA A 87 -2.34 -2.87 27.75
C ALA A 87 -0.84 -2.51 27.69
N GLN A 88 0.01 -3.36 27.10
CA GLN A 88 1.44 -3.05 26.88
C GLN A 88 1.63 -2.02 25.76
N ALA A 89 0.85 -2.09 24.68
CA ALA A 89 0.82 -1.12 23.59
C ALA A 89 0.47 0.28 24.09
N GLU A 90 -0.60 0.39 24.89
CA GLU A 90 -1.07 1.64 25.48
C GLU A 90 -0.05 2.26 26.44
N ARG A 91 0.79 1.41 27.05
CA ARG A 91 1.90 1.84 27.92
C ARG A 91 3.18 2.16 27.13
N GLY A 92 3.17 2.03 25.80
CA GLY A 92 4.31 2.30 24.92
C GLY A 92 5.49 1.33 25.10
N LYS A 93 5.21 0.08 25.50
CA LYS A 93 6.24 -0.95 25.77
C LYS A 93 6.37 -1.99 24.65
N LEU A 94 5.70 -1.76 23.52
CA LEU A 94 5.82 -2.53 22.29
C LEU A 94 6.86 -1.90 21.35
#